data_AF-A0A949EII5-F1
#
_entry.id   AF-A0A949EII5-F1
#
_cell.length_a   1.000
_cell.length_b   1.000
_cell.length_c   1.000
_cell.angle_alpha   90.00
_cell.angle_beta   90.00
_cell.angle_gamma   90.00
#
_symmetry.space_group_name_H-M   'P 1'
#
loop_
_entity.id
_entity.type
_entity.pdbx_description
1 polymer ?
#
loop_
_entity_poly.entity_id
_entity_poly.type
_entity_poly.pdbx_seq_one_letter_code
_entity_poly.pdbx_strand_id
1 'polypeptide(L)' 'MDKHLEIKELAEFVSVTEDTLINWEIRGVKPRKKVYKRLRKNLFSRSHFR' A
#
# COMPACT_ATOMS: atom_id res chain seq x y z
N MET A 1 2.49 -12.34 -7.71
CA MET A 1 2.31 -11.30 -8.73
C MET A 1 2.79 -10.00 -8.12
N ASP A 2 4.04 -9.62 -8.41
CA ASP A 2 4.56 -8.31 -8.05
C ASP A 2 3.97 -7.26 -8.97
N LYS A 3 3.24 -6.31 -8.40
CA LYS A 3 2.55 -5.26 -9.17
C LYS A 3 3.48 -4.14 -9.63
N HIS A 4 4.80 -4.23 -9.36
CA HIS A 4 5.81 -3.18 -9.65
C HIS A 4 5.24 -1.77 -9.43
N LEU A 5 4.55 -1.57 -8.31
CA LEU A 5 4.02 -0.26 -7.97
C LEU A 5 5.19 0.62 -7.57
N GLU A 6 5.29 1.79 -8.19
CA GLU A 6 6.21 2.80 -7.70
C GLU A 6 5.80 3.19 -6.26
N ILE A 7 6.78 3.57 -5.44
CA ILE A 7 6.55 3.94 -4.02
C ILE A 7 5.46 5.01 -3.92
N LYS A 8 5.43 5.94 -4.88
CA LYS A 8 4.40 6.98 -5.01
C LYS A 8 2.99 6.43 -5.21
N GLU A 9 2.81 5.52 -6.16
CA GLU A 9 1.51 4.91 -6.43
C GLU A 9 1.02 4.09 -5.23
N LEU A 10 1.94 3.37 -4.58
CA LEU A 10 1.62 2.64 -3.36
C LEU A 10 1.21 3.61 -2.25
N ALA A 11 1.92 4.72 -2.07
CA ALA A 11 1.64 5.74 -1.06
C ALA A 11 0.22 6.32 -1.22
N GLU A 12 -0.12 6.73 -2.44
CA GLU A 12 -1.47 7.20 -2.78
C GLU A 12 -2.53 6.11 -2.52
N PHE A 13 -2.24 4.88 -2.92
CA PHE A 13 -3.15 3.75 -2.80
C PHE A 13 -3.48 3.37 -1.35
N VAL A 14 -2.50 3.46 -0.44
CA VAL A 14 -2.73 3.31 1.00
C VAL A 14 -3.09 4.60 1.72
N SER A 15 -3.11 5.73 1.01
CA SER A 15 -3.31 7.07 1.52
C SER A 15 -2.40 7.36 2.71
N VAL A 16 -1.10 7.20 2.47
CA VAL A 16 0.02 7.61 3.34
C VAL A 16 1.06 8.33 2.49
N THR A 17 2.07 8.93 3.11
CA THR A 17 3.19 9.54 2.39
C THR A 17 4.21 8.50 1.96
N GLU A 18 4.99 8.81 0.92
CA GLU A 18 6.14 8.00 0.49
C GLU A 18 7.11 7.79 1.66
N ASP A 19 7.42 8.83 2.43
CA ASP A 19 8.25 8.74 3.63
C ASP A 19 7.72 7.73 4.66
N THR A 20 6.39 7.60 4.77
CA THR A 20 5.79 6.62 5.69
C THR A 20 6.06 5.20 5.21
N LEU A 21 5.98 4.95 3.91
CA LEU A 21 6.30 3.64 3.32
C LEU A 21 7.79 3.33 3.44
N ILE A 22 8.65 4.31 3.12
CA ILE A 22 10.10 4.18 3.24
C ILE A 22 10.47 3.89 4.70
N ASN A 23 9.86 4.59 5.67
CA ASN A 23 10.08 4.31 7.09
C ASN A 23 9.62 2.91 7.51
N TRP A 24 8.54 2.38 6.94
CA TRP A 24 8.10 1.01 7.22
C TRP A 24 9.11 -0.01 6.70
N GLU A 25 9.63 0.21 5.49
CA GLU A 25 10.64 -0.64 4.88
C GLU A 25 11.95 -0.63 5.70
N ILE A 26 12.51 0.56 5.93
CA ILE A 26 13.77 0.74 6.67
C ILE A 26 13.68 0.18 8.09
N ARG A 27 12.54 0.40 8.77
CA ARG A 27 12.38 0.00 10.18
C ARG A 27 11.81 -1.41 10.33
N GLY A 28 11.47 -2.10 9.25
CA GLY A 28 10.76 -3.40 9.29
C GLY A 28 9.40 -3.32 10.00
N VAL A 29 8.76 -2.15 10.01
CA VAL A 29 7.51 -1.91 10.75
C VAL A 29 6.31 -2.23 9.87
N LYS A 30 5.45 -3.14 10.32
CA LYS A 30 4.22 -3.47 9.61
C LYS A 30 3.18 -2.34 9.73
N PRO A 31 2.39 -2.06 8.68
CA PRO A 31 1.31 -1.07 8.74
C PRO A 31 0.28 -1.42 9.82
N ARG A 32 -0.31 -0.40 10.44
CA ARG A 32 -1.41 -0.59 11.42
C ARG A 32 -2.62 -1.27 10.77
N LYS A 33 -3.44 -1.98 11.55
CA LYS A 33 -4.68 -2.67 11.10
C LYS A 33 -5.57 -1.84 10.17
N LYS A 34 -5.69 -0.52 10.38
CA LYS A 34 -6.47 0.38 9.51
C LYS A 34 -5.90 0.50 8.09
N VAL A 35 -4.58 0.55 7.96
CA VAL A 35 -3.90 0.56 6.64
C VAL A 35 -4.03 -0.80 5.98
N TYR A 36 -3.88 -1.88 6.75
CA TYR A 36 -4.04 -3.24 6.23
C TYR A 36 -5.45 -3.52 5.68
N LYS A 37 -6.49 -3.00 6.35
CA LYS A 37 -7.87 -3.06 5.83
C LYS A 37 -8.03 -2.30 4.52
N ARG A 38 -7.37 -1.14 4.36
CA ARG A 38 -7.37 -0.36 3.11
C ARG A 38 -6.61 -1.08 2.00
N LEU A 39 -5.43 -1.63 2.28
CA LEU A 39 -4.69 -2.51 1.37
C LEU A 39 -5.58 -3.64 0.89
N ARG A 40 -6.19 -4.40 1.82
CA ARG A 40 -7.02 -5.54 1.46
C ARG A 40 -8.26 -5.12 0.65
N LYS A 41 -8.92 -4.03 1.02
CA LYS A 41 -10.06 -3.51 0.26
C LYS A 41 -9.63 -3.14 -1.17
N ASN A 42 -8.57 -2.37 -1.32
CA ASN A 42 -8.20 -1.84 -2.62
C ASN A 42 -7.49 -2.89 -3.52
N LEU A 43 -6.69 -3.79 -2.94
CA LEU A 43 -5.91 -4.78 -3.69
C LEU A 43 -6.78 -5.94 -4.18
N PHE A 44 -7.81 -6.32 -3.41
CA PHE A 44 -8.73 -7.43 -3.74
C PHE A 44 -10.08 -6.97 -4.32
N SER A 45 -10.40 -5.66 -4.30
CA SER A 45 -11.60 -5.13 -4.97
C SER A 45 -11.39 -4.84 -6.46
N ARG A 46 -10.15 -4.80 -6.97
CA ARG A 46 -9.89 -4.68 -8.42
C ARG A 46 -9.93 -6.07 -9.07
N SER A 47 -11.13 -6.64 -9.14
CA SER A 47 -11.57 -7.60 -10.17
C SER A 47 -12.46 -6.90 -11.21
N HIS A 48 -12.28 -5.59 -11.40
CA HIS A 48 -12.93 -4.78 -12.43
C HIS A 48 -11.90 -3.79 -12.96
N PHE A 49 -11.03 -4.25 -13.85
CA PHE A 49 -10.55 -3.38 -14.92
C PHE A 49 -10.89 -4.12 -16.21
N ARG A 50 -11.81 -3.50 -16.93
CA ARG A 50 -12.21 -3.78 -18.30
C ARG A 50 -11.07 -3.38 -19.24
#